data_AF-L1NXK9-F1
#
_entry.id   AF-L1NXK9-F1
#
_cell.length_a   1.000
_cell.length_b   1.000
_cell.length_c   1.000
_cell.angle_alpha   90.00
_cell.angle_beta   90.00
_cell.angle_gamma   90.00
#
_symmetry.space_group_name_H-M   'P 1'
#
loop_
_entity.id
_entity.type
_entity.pdbx_description
1 polymer ?
#
loop_
_entity_poly.entity_id
_entity_poly.type
_entity_poly.pdbx_seq_one_letter_code
_entity_poly.pdbx_strand_id
1 'polypeptide(L)'
;MHAIAFDLIVSELKKHYKDPYHNAYAEIRKVLKQNNFYWIQGSTYATEGDLRTLFRAIQNLKNIKWFCLSVRDIRAFKIEDYSDFTQEFQLNIN
;
A
#
# COMPACT_ATOMS: atom_id res chain seq x y z
N MET A 1 -4.84 12.22 9.18
CA MET A 1 -4.25 11.00 8.62
C MET A 1 -4.27 11.04 7.09
N HIS A 2 -3.34 10.36 6.43
CA HIS A 2 -3.37 10.14 4.98
C HIS A 2 -3.29 8.65 4.66
N ALA A 3 -3.80 8.26 3.49
CA ALA A 3 -3.63 6.90 2.97
C ALA A 3 -3.16 6.87 1.53
N ILE A 4 -2.46 5.80 1.18
CA ILE A 4 -2.14 5.40 -0.19
C ILE A 4 -2.86 4.08 -0.46
N ALA A 5 -3.58 4.00 -1.57
CA ALA A 5 -4.09 2.74 -2.12
C ALA A 5 -3.57 2.60 -3.55
N PHE A 6 -3.29 1.36 -3.95
CA PHE A 6 -2.81 1.05 -5.29
C PHE A 6 -3.29 -0.31 -5.76
N ASP A 7 -3.28 -0.53 -7.07
CA ASP A 7 -3.49 -1.84 -7.67
C ASP A 7 -2.42 -2.15 -8.73
N LEU A 8 -2.11 -3.44 -8.88
CA LEU A 8 -1.10 -3.94 -9.81
C LEU A 8 -1.71 -4.83 -10.89
N ILE A 9 -1.29 -4.62 -12.13
CA ILE A 9 -1.56 -5.51 -13.25
C ILE A 9 -0.68 -6.76 -13.09
N VAL A 10 -1.27 -7.90 -12.72
CA VAL A 10 -0.53 -9.14 -12.42
C VAL A 10 0.30 -9.64 -13.61
N SER A 11 -0.15 -9.47 -14.85
CA SER A 11 0.61 -9.86 -16.04
C SER A 11 1.90 -9.05 -16.20
N GLU A 12 1.82 -7.72 -16.00
CA GLU A 12 3.00 -6.86 -16.02
C GLU A 12 3.90 -7.12 -14.80
N LEU A 13 3.32 -7.39 -13.64
CA LEU A 13 4.09 -7.73 -12.45
C LEU A 13 4.94 -8.99 -12.66
N LYS A 14 4.36 -10.06 -13.21
CA LYS A 14 5.09 -11.28 -13.57
C LYS A 14 6.20 -11.03 -14.58
N LYS A 15 6.00 -10.10 -15.51
CA LYS A 15 6.99 -9.73 -16.54
C LYS A 15 8.15 -8.91 -15.96
N HIS A 16 7.87 -7.92 -15.12
CA HIS A 16 8.86 -6.94 -14.67
C HIS A 16 9.50 -7.24 -13.31
N TYR A 17 8.79 -7.96 -12.43
CA TYR A 17 9.30 -8.40 -11.13
C TYR A 17 9.82 -9.85 -11.17
N LYS A 18 9.19 -10.71 -11.98
CA LYS A 18 9.43 -12.17 -12.09
C LYS A 18 8.92 -12.97 -10.90
N ASP A 19 8.95 -14.30 -11.04
CA ASP A 19 8.52 -15.21 -9.98
C ASP A 19 9.61 -15.40 -8.91
N PRO A 20 9.22 -15.49 -7.61
CA PRO A 20 7.84 -15.41 -7.12
C PRO A 20 7.35 -13.96 -6.92
N TYR A 21 6.33 -13.56 -7.69
CA TYR A 21 5.86 -12.17 -7.71
C TYR A 21 5.21 -11.69 -6.41
N HIS A 22 4.82 -12.60 -5.51
CA HIS A 22 4.22 -12.23 -4.23
C HIS A 22 5.18 -11.40 -3.34
N ASN A 23 6.50 -11.53 -3.54
CA ASN A 23 7.50 -10.74 -2.82
C ASN A 23 7.42 -9.24 -3.14
N ALA A 24 6.82 -8.87 -4.28
CA ALA A 24 6.57 -7.48 -4.67
C ALA A 24 5.77 -6.71 -3.60
N TYR A 25 4.71 -7.33 -3.06
CA TYR A 25 3.89 -6.72 -2.01
C TYR A 25 4.67 -6.55 -0.70
N ALA A 26 5.57 -7.48 -0.37
CA ALA A 26 6.45 -7.36 0.79
C ALA A 26 7.47 -6.22 0.63
N GLU A 27 8.00 -6.02 -0.58
CA GLU A 27 8.91 -4.91 -0.90
C GLU A 27 8.20 -3.56 -0.79
N ILE A 28 7.00 -3.42 -1.37
CA ILE A 28 6.17 -2.22 -1.23
C ILE A 28 5.86 -1.95 0.25
N ARG A 29 5.44 -2.98 1.00
CA ARG A 29 5.17 -2.87 2.44
C ARG A 29 6.38 -2.37 3.20
N LYS A 30 7.58 -2.85 2.86
CA LYS A 30 8.84 -2.40 3.49
C LYS A 30 9.11 -0.92 3.20
N VAL A 31 8.97 -0.49 1.94
CA VAL A 31 9.17 0.91 1.54
C VAL A 31 8.17 1.83 2.24
N LEU A 32 6.90 1.45 2.28
CA LEU A 32 5.86 2.20 2.97
C LEU A 32 6.12 2.26 4.49
N LYS A 33 6.47 1.14 5.11
CA LYS A 33 6.85 1.09 6.54
C LYS A 33 8.02 2.02 6.87
N GLN A 34 9.05 2.06 6.03
CA GLN A 34 10.19 2.97 6.18
C GLN A 34 9.79 4.46 6.05
N ASN A 35 8.64 4.74 5.46
CA ASN A 35 8.07 6.08 5.34
C ASN A 35 6.97 6.36 6.37
N ASN A 36 6.89 5.59 7.46
CA ASN A 36 5.88 5.71 8.52
C ASN A 36 4.45 5.42 8.07
N PHE A 37 4.28 4.58 7.04
CA PHE A 37 2.98 4.02 6.68
C PHE A 37 2.80 2.65 7.31
N TYR A 38 1.61 2.39 7.87
CA TYR A 38 1.18 1.08 8.34
C TYR A 38 0.11 0.51 7.40
N TRP A 39 0.03 -0.81 7.37
CA TRP A 39 -0.95 -1.52 6.54
C TRP A 39 -2.33 -1.49 7.22
N ILE A 40 -3.39 -1.18 6.48
CA ILE A 40 -4.78 -1.27 6.96
C ILE A 40 -5.44 -2.54 6.40
N GLN A 41 -5.56 -2.62 5.07
CA GLN A 41 -6.22 -3.73 4.39
C GLN A 41 -5.77 -3.81 2.93
N GLY A 42 -5.69 -5.01 2.36
CA GLY A 42 -5.33 -5.22 0.95
C GLY A 42 -4.06 -4.45 0.55
N SER A 43 -4.18 -3.61 -0.48
CA SER A 43 -3.11 -2.70 -0.95
C SER A 43 -3.23 -1.27 -0.40
N THR A 44 -3.89 -1.10 0.75
CA THR A 44 -4.12 0.20 1.38
C THR A 44 -3.27 0.37 2.63
N TYR A 45 -2.59 1.50 2.70
CA TYR A 45 -1.67 1.87 3.78
C TYR A 45 -1.98 3.27 4.27
N ALA A 46 -1.89 3.51 5.57
CA ALA A 46 -2.13 4.82 6.17
C ALA A 46 -0.95 5.34 6.98
N THR A 47 -0.93 6.64 7.22
CA THR A 47 0.05 7.32 8.05
C THR A 47 -0.59 8.46 8.83
N GLU A 48 -0.15 8.64 10.09
CA GLU A 48 -0.45 9.85 10.87
C GLU A 48 0.40 11.05 10.42
N GLY A 49 1.32 10.85 9.48
CA GLY A 49 2.16 11.90 8.92
C GLY A 49 1.39 12.93 8.09
N ASP A 50 2.03 14.08 7.94
CA ASP A 50 1.60 15.18 7.10
C ASP A 50 1.80 14.91 5.59
N LEU A 51 1.50 15.91 4.76
CA LEU A 51 1.72 15.83 3.31
C LEU A 51 3.19 15.57 2.94
N ARG A 52 4.17 16.03 3.73
CA ARG A 52 5.59 15.75 3.47
C ARG A 52 5.88 14.26 3.57
N THR A 53 5.32 13.59 4.56
CA THR A 53 5.42 12.14 4.75
C THR A 53 4.82 11.39 3.56
N LEU A 54 3.63 11.81 3.12
CA LEU A 54 2.97 11.28 1.92
C LEU A 54 3.83 11.44 0.67
N PHE A 55 4.30 12.66 0.38
CA PHE A 55 5.12 12.92 -0.81
C PHE A 55 6.41 12.11 -0.82
N ARG A 56 7.08 11.96 0.34
CA ARG A 56 8.29 11.14 0.44
C ARG A 56 8.02 9.67 0.11
N ALA A 57 6.91 9.11 0.60
CA ALA A 57 6.49 7.75 0.26
C ALA A 57 6.23 7.60 -1.25
N ILE A 58 5.52 8.55 -1.87
CA ILE A 58 5.24 8.55 -3.32
C ILE A 58 6.54 8.60 -4.13
N GLN A 59 7.52 9.43 -3.75
CA GLN A 59 8.81 9.49 -4.45
C GLN A 59 9.57 8.16 -4.33
N ASN A 60 9.59 7.56 -3.13
CA ASN A 60 10.26 6.28 -2.91
C ASN A 60 9.62 5.14 -3.71
N LEU A 61 8.29 5.09 -3.80
CA LEU A 61 7.59 4.14 -4.67
C LEU A 61 7.88 4.38 -6.15
N LYS A 62 7.90 5.64 -6.60
CA LYS A 62 8.18 6.02 -8.00
C LYS A 62 9.58 5.59 -8.45
N ASN A 63 10.53 5.43 -7.53
CA ASN A 63 11.88 4.96 -7.84
C ASN A 63 11.96 3.43 -8.06
N ILE A 64 10.88 2.69 -7.80
CA ILE A 64 10.83 1.24 -8.00
C ILE A 64 10.35 0.96 -9.43
N LYS A 65 11.29 0.62 -10.32
CA LYS A 65 11.02 0.48 -11.75
C LYS A 65 9.91 -0.55 -12.06
N TRP A 66 9.98 -1.73 -11.46
CA TRP A 66 8.99 -2.78 -11.70
C TRP A 66 7.60 -2.36 -11.20
N PHE A 67 7.53 -1.56 -10.13
CA PHE A 67 6.28 -1.05 -9.58
C PHE A 67 5.65 -0.09 -10.59
N CYS A 68 6.41 0.91 -11.06
CA CYS A 68 5.94 1.85 -12.08
C CYS A 68 5.46 1.18 -13.37
N LEU A 69 6.06 0.05 -13.76
CA LEU A 69 5.66 -0.71 -14.94
C LEU A 69 4.45 -1.62 -14.70
N SER A 70 4.07 -1.86 -13.44
CA SER A 70 3.01 -2.80 -13.07
C SER A 70 1.81 -2.13 -12.41
N VAL A 71 1.89 -0.87 -12.00
CA VAL A 71 0.78 -0.14 -11.38
C VAL A 71 -0.34 0.08 -12.39
N ARG A 72 -1.54 -0.41 -12.05
CA ARG A 72 -2.78 -0.06 -12.77
C ARG A 72 -3.26 1.31 -12.33
N ASP A 73 -3.31 1.53 -11.02
CA ASP A 73 -3.71 2.78 -10.40
C ASP A 73 -3.06 2.96 -9.02
N ILE A 74 -2.88 4.22 -8.64
CA ILE A 74 -2.41 4.63 -7.31
C ILE A 74 -3.09 5.95 -6.95
N ARG A 75 -3.63 6.03 -5.73
CA ARG A 75 -4.36 7.20 -5.21
C ARG A 75 -3.90 7.49 -3.78
N ALA A 76 -3.97 8.77 -3.42
CA ALA A 76 -3.78 9.21 -2.05
C ALA A 76 -5.04 9.90 -1.53
N PHE A 77 -5.33 9.74 -0.25
CA PHE A 77 -6.52 10.26 0.41
C PHE A 77 -6.11 10.97 1.69
N LYS A 78 -6.82 12.06 2.01
CA LYS A 78 -6.88 12.57 3.38
C LYS A 78 -7.97 11.79 4.10
N ILE A 79 -7.65 11.20 5.24
CA ILE A 79 -8.62 10.53 6.08
C ILE A 79 -8.97 11.47 7.23
N GLU A 80 -10.22 11.92 7.23
CA GLU A 80 -10.80 12.71 8.31
C GLU A 80 -11.26 11.83 9.48
N ASP A 81 -11.76 10.62 9.18
CA ASP A 81 -12.24 9.66 10.17
C ASP A 81 -11.98 8.22 9.72
N TYR A 82 -11.71 7.33 10.69
CA TYR A 82 -11.43 5.91 10.49
C TYR A 82 -11.98 5.10 11.66
N SER A 83 -12.89 4.18 11.34
CA SER A 83 -13.48 3.23 12.29
C SER A 83 -13.28 1.80 11.77
N ASP A 84 -12.68 0.93 12.58
CA ASP A 84 -12.48 -0.48 12.26
C ASP A 84 -13.61 -1.33 12.85
N PHE A 85 -14.45 -1.88 11.98
CA PHE A 85 -15.59 -2.73 12.37
C PHE A 85 -15.26 -4.23 12.34
N THR A 86 -14.01 -4.63 12.11
CA THR A 86 -13.65 -6.05 11.88
C THR A 86 -14.17 -6.99 12.97
N GLN A 87 -14.09 -6.58 14.24
CA GLN A 87 -14.54 -7.40 15.38
C GLN A 87 -16.06 -7.61 15.39
N GLU A 88 -16.87 -6.67 14.92
CA GLU A 88 -18.33 -6.79 14.88
C GLU A 88 -18.82 -7.89 13.93
N PHE A 89 -17.95 -8.34 13.01
CA PHE A 89 -18.24 -9.41 12.06
C PHE A 89 -17.56 -10.75 12.41
N GLN A 90 -16.78 -10.81 13.50
CA GLN A 90 -16.17 -12.05 13.97
C GLN A 90 -17.15 -12.78 14.89
N LEU A 91 -17.61 -13.96 14.47
CA LEU A 91 -18.41 -14.83 15.32
C LEU A 91 -17.51 -15.42 16.41
N ASN A 92 -17.82 -15.14 17.68
CA ASN A 92 -17.21 -15.84 18.81
C ASN A 92 -17.75 -17.27 18.84
N ILE A 93 -17.03 -18.19 18.21
CA ILE A 93 -17.28 -19.62 18.37
C ILE A 93 -16.51 -20.03 19.64
N ASN A 94 -17.21 -20.03 20.78
CA ASN A 94 -16.74 -20.66 22.02
C ASN A 94 -16.79 -22.19 21.89
#